data_AF-A0A972N0E8-F1
#
_entry.id   AF-A0A972N0E8-F1
#
_cell.length_a   1.000
_cell.length_b   1.000
_cell.length_c   1.000
_cell.angle_alpha   90.00
_cell.angle_beta   90.00
_cell.angle_gamma   90.00
#
_symmetry.space_group_name_H-M   'P 1'
#
loop_
_entity.id
_entity.type
_entity.pdbx_description
1 polymer ?
#
loop_
_entity_poly.entity_id
_entity_poly.type
_entity_poly.pdbx_seq_one_letter_code
_entity_poly.pdbx_strand_id
1 'polypeptide(L)'
;MVALILSTFADSLLAEGDLFNAITEYKRMLYEGRGDSSLILLRVGYAHYLRRKYDRAAYYFSLAREYVPEAKYLQAASLILGRDREVALEILEGDTSGTAKLLRGLAFIALGRYARAEAVFDSLGYRPPIRGNREIYIAASYLLPGSGHLLIGRYSEGLKTFAANLLSFAGAYYLLKRGLYYDLLMYVPIVLLRFYEGGVARVRKHLYDDDMRVVRALADSLVSEGVGWR
;
A
#
# COMPACT_ATOMS: atom_id res chain seq x y z
N MET A 1 23.81 17.10 31.64
CA MET A 1 24.25 15.69 31.57
C MET A 1 23.09 14.68 31.61
N VAL A 2 22.03 14.90 32.41
CA VAL A 2 20.88 13.97 32.49
C VAL A 2 20.08 13.82 31.18
N ALA A 3 19.99 14.88 30.37
CA ALA A 3 19.26 14.84 29.10
C ALA A 3 19.87 13.88 28.05
N LEU A 4 21.18 13.60 28.13
CA LEU A 4 21.86 12.72 27.18
C LEU A 4 21.60 11.22 27.48
N ILE A 5 21.34 10.87 28.75
CA ILE A 5 21.17 9.48 29.21
C ILE A 5 19.75 8.96 28.90
N LEU A 6 18.75 9.82 28.89
CA LEU A 6 17.36 9.42 28.62
C LEU A 6 17.07 9.23 27.13
N SER A 7 17.67 10.05 26.26
CA SER A 7 17.63 9.79 24.82
C SER A 7 18.24 8.42 24.52
N THR A 8 19.35 8.06 25.17
CA THR A 8 19.99 6.76 24.93
C THR A 8 19.14 5.57 25.37
N PHE A 9 18.34 5.68 26.43
CA PHE A 9 17.46 4.58 26.85
C PHE A 9 16.29 4.38 25.88
N ALA A 10 15.58 5.46 25.53
CA ALA A 10 14.48 5.38 24.56
C ALA A 10 14.97 4.90 23.18
N ASP A 11 16.17 5.31 22.78
CA ASP A 11 16.83 4.86 21.56
C ASP A 11 17.21 3.38 21.61
N SER A 12 17.70 2.87 22.75
CA SER A 12 17.97 1.44 22.94
C SER A 12 16.70 0.62 22.75
N LEU A 13 15.60 1.03 23.39
CA LEU A 13 14.30 0.37 23.25
C LEU A 13 13.82 0.39 21.79
N LEU A 14 14.00 1.52 21.09
CA LEU A 14 13.65 1.63 19.67
C LEU A 14 14.49 0.68 18.80
N ALA A 15 15.80 0.60 19.05
CA ALA A 15 16.74 -0.25 18.32
C ALA A 15 16.48 -1.76 18.57
N GLU A 16 16.08 -2.12 19.79
CA GLU A 16 15.66 -3.47 20.17
C GLU A 16 14.28 -3.86 19.62
N GLY A 17 13.53 -2.90 19.07
CA GLY A 17 12.17 -3.12 18.57
C GLY A 17 11.10 -3.15 19.67
N ASP A 18 11.41 -2.73 20.89
CA ASP A 18 10.42 -2.47 21.94
C ASP A 18 9.72 -1.12 21.71
N LEU A 19 8.95 -1.09 20.62
CA LEU A 19 8.34 0.13 20.10
C LEU A 19 7.30 0.72 21.07
N PHE A 20 6.68 -0.09 21.94
CA PHE A 20 5.69 0.42 22.89
C PHE A 20 6.36 1.21 24.02
N ASN A 21 7.42 0.64 24.63
CA ASN A 21 8.13 1.30 25.69
C ASN A 21 8.93 2.49 25.16
N ALA A 22 9.55 2.37 23.97
CA ALA A 22 10.22 3.50 23.32
C ALA A 22 9.28 4.71 23.14
N ILE A 23 8.07 4.51 22.63
CA ILE A 23 7.07 5.58 22.48
C ILE A 23 6.72 6.21 23.85
N THR A 24 6.59 5.39 24.88
CA THR A 24 6.24 5.86 26.23
C THR A 24 7.34 6.75 26.80
N GLU A 25 8.60 6.32 26.68
CA GLU A 25 9.75 7.09 27.17
C GLU A 25 9.95 8.38 26.37
N TYR A 26 9.83 8.35 25.05
CA TYR A 26 9.90 9.58 24.24
C TYR A 26 8.79 10.58 24.61
N LYS A 27 7.56 10.12 24.85
CA LYS A 27 6.47 11.00 25.28
C LYS A 27 6.73 11.57 26.68
N ARG A 28 7.32 10.80 27.59
CA ARG A 28 7.75 11.29 28.90
C ARG A 28 8.81 12.39 28.74
N MET A 29 9.79 12.20 27.87
CA MET A 29 10.81 13.21 27.57
C MET A 29 10.19 14.51 27.03
N LEU A 30 9.23 14.42 26.10
CA LEU A 30 8.50 15.60 25.60
C LEU A 30 7.74 16.31 26.73
N TYR A 31 7.04 15.57 27.59
CA TYR A 31 6.28 16.13 28.70
C TYR A 31 7.19 16.84 29.72
N GLU A 32 8.36 16.27 30.00
CA GLU A 32 9.35 16.84 30.91
C GLU A 32 10.21 17.96 30.29
N GLY A 33 10.02 18.26 28.99
CA GLY A 33 10.84 19.22 28.25
C GLY A 33 12.31 18.79 28.13
N ARG A 34 12.59 17.49 28.11
CA ARG A 34 13.95 16.94 28.04
C ARG A 34 14.32 16.59 26.61
N GLY A 35 15.38 17.22 26.10
CA GLY A 35 15.95 16.94 24.78
C GLY A 35 15.35 17.80 23.66
N ASP A 36 15.81 17.54 22.42
CA ASP A 36 15.32 18.23 21.23
C ASP A 36 13.91 17.73 20.88
N SER A 37 12.90 18.56 21.12
CA SER A 37 11.49 18.22 20.87
C SER A 37 11.25 17.79 19.43
N SER A 38 11.98 18.37 18.47
CA SER A 38 11.84 18.04 17.05
C SER A 38 12.27 16.59 16.77
N LEU A 39 13.45 16.21 17.27
CA LEU A 39 13.99 14.86 17.13
C LEU A 39 13.13 13.82 17.85
N ILE A 40 12.63 14.16 19.05
CA ILE A 40 11.78 13.25 19.80
C ILE A 40 10.44 13.03 19.08
N LEU A 41 9.81 14.08 18.54
CA LEU A 41 8.59 13.95 17.73
C LEU A 41 8.81 13.05 16.50
N LEU A 42 9.94 13.22 15.79
CA LEU A 42 10.34 12.34 14.69
C LEU A 42 10.45 10.88 15.12
N ARG A 43 11.11 10.61 16.26
CA ARG A 43 11.29 9.25 16.79
C ARG A 43 9.98 8.61 17.25
N VAL A 44 9.08 9.38 17.86
CA VAL A 44 7.71 8.91 18.19
C VAL A 44 6.94 8.56 16.91
N GLY A 45 7.01 9.43 15.90
CA GLY A 45 6.40 9.18 14.58
C GLY A 45 6.94 7.91 13.93
N TYR A 46 8.26 7.73 13.93
CA TYR A 46 8.92 6.56 13.38
C TYR A 46 8.57 5.27 14.14
N ALA A 47 8.54 5.30 15.46
CA ALA A 47 8.10 4.15 16.26
C ALA A 47 6.64 3.77 15.94
N HIS A 48 5.75 4.76 15.75
CA HIS A 48 4.39 4.48 15.28
C HIS A 48 4.34 3.91 13.87
N TYR A 49 5.22 4.39 12.98
CA TYR A 49 5.37 3.89 11.61
C TYR A 49 5.77 2.41 11.59
N LEU A 50 6.80 2.04 12.35
CA LEU A 50 7.26 0.65 12.50
C LEU A 50 6.17 -0.27 13.05
N ARG A 51 5.30 0.24 13.94
CA ARG A 51 4.10 -0.47 14.44
C ARG A 51 2.95 -0.53 13.44
N ARG A 52 3.13 -0.04 12.21
CA ARG A 52 2.11 0.03 11.14
C ARG A 52 0.87 0.86 11.57
N LYS A 53 1.03 1.78 12.54
CA LYS A 53 0.00 2.72 13.00
C LYS A 53 0.15 4.05 12.26
N TYR A 54 -0.07 4.01 10.95
CA TYR A 54 0.29 5.09 10.04
C TYR A 54 -0.42 6.41 10.33
N ASP A 55 -1.68 6.40 10.77
CA ASP A 55 -2.42 7.63 11.09
C ASP A 55 -1.75 8.38 12.26
N ARG A 56 -1.28 7.63 13.26
CA ARG A 56 -0.53 8.20 14.39
C ARG A 56 0.85 8.66 13.96
N ALA A 57 1.52 7.90 13.09
CA ALA A 57 2.82 8.29 12.55
C ALA A 57 2.70 9.63 11.79
N ALA A 58 1.72 9.75 10.90
CA ALA A 58 1.42 10.96 10.16
C ALA A 58 1.15 12.16 11.08
N TYR A 59 0.39 11.96 12.16
CA TYR A 59 0.15 12.99 13.17
C TYR A 59 1.46 13.48 13.83
N TYR A 60 2.32 12.57 14.29
CA TYR A 60 3.58 13.01 14.92
C TYR A 60 4.56 13.63 13.93
N PHE A 61 4.61 13.15 12.68
CA PHE A 61 5.40 13.78 11.63
C PHE A 61 4.86 15.16 11.25
N SER A 62 3.55 15.41 11.32
CA SER A 62 2.98 16.74 11.08
C SER A 62 3.39 17.74 12.16
N LEU A 63 3.47 17.31 13.44
CA LEU A 63 4.01 18.12 14.53
C LEU A 63 5.52 18.39 14.34
N ALA A 64 6.28 17.36 13.96
CA ALA A 64 7.72 17.51 13.73
C ALA A 64 8.05 18.46 12.56
N ARG A 65 7.14 18.56 11.57
CA ARG A 65 7.30 19.41 10.38
C ARG A 65 7.49 20.90 10.69
N GLU A 66 6.97 21.37 11.82
CA GLU A 66 7.18 22.77 12.27
C GLU A 66 8.67 23.07 12.53
N TYR A 67 9.45 22.04 12.86
CA TYR A 67 10.87 22.15 13.22
C TYR A 67 11.80 21.54 12.16
N VAL A 68 11.35 20.49 11.48
CA VAL A 68 12.10 19.75 10.47
C VAL A 68 11.24 19.64 9.20
N PRO A 69 11.39 20.56 8.24
CA PRO A 69 10.55 20.61 7.04
C PRO A 69 10.48 19.27 6.28
N GLU A 70 11.55 18.49 6.27
CA GLU A 70 11.66 17.17 5.64
C GLU A 70 10.70 16.13 6.26
N ALA A 71 10.23 16.33 7.49
CA ALA A 71 9.24 15.48 8.14
C ALA A 71 7.93 15.40 7.33
N LYS A 72 7.66 16.36 6.45
CA LYS A 72 6.52 16.32 5.51
C LYS A 72 6.57 15.09 4.59
N TYR A 73 7.76 14.61 4.21
CA TYR A 73 7.90 13.41 3.37
C TYR A 73 7.54 12.15 4.15
N LEU A 74 7.94 12.08 5.43
CA LEU A 74 7.60 10.99 6.35
C LEU A 74 6.09 10.97 6.66
N GLN A 75 5.50 12.16 6.83
CA GLN A 75 4.05 12.34 6.97
C GLN A 75 3.33 11.82 5.73
N ALA A 76 3.73 12.26 4.53
CA ALA A 76 3.10 11.85 3.28
C ALA A 76 3.24 10.33 3.04
N ALA A 77 4.42 9.75 3.28
CA ALA A 77 4.63 8.30 3.20
C ALA A 77 3.68 7.54 4.14
N SER A 78 3.50 8.04 5.37
CA SER A 78 2.57 7.46 6.34
C SER A 78 1.12 7.56 5.85
N LEU A 79 0.68 8.71 5.33
CA LEU A 79 -0.68 8.90 4.81
C LEU A 79 -0.97 8.00 3.59
N ILE A 80 0.00 7.83 2.69
CA ILE A 80 -0.12 6.91 1.54
C ILE A 80 -0.41 5.48 2.01
N LEU A 81 0.29 5.01 3.05
CA LEU A 81 0.10 3.69 3.63
C LEU A 81 -1.12 3.59 4.55
N GLY A 82 -1.51 4.69 5.20
CA GLY A 82 -2.68 4.86 6.07
C GLY A 82 -4.02 4.99 5.33
N ARG A 83 -3.98 5.09 3.99
CA ARG A 83 -5.12 5.22 3.05
C ARG A 83 -5.61 6.65 2.79
N ASP A 84 -5.04 7.65 3.46
CA ASP A 84 -5.34 9.08 3.27
C ASP A 84 -4.51 9.71 2.13
N ARG A 85 -4.58 9.08 0.95
CA ARG A 85 -3.68 9.36 -0.18
C ARG A 85 -3.90 10.72 -0.84
N GLU A 86 -5.12 11.23 -0.82
CA GLU A 86 -5.41 12.56 -1.36
C GLU A 86 -4.78 13.65 -0.48
N VAL A 87 -4.88 13.51 0.85
CA VAL A 87 -4.20 14.41 1.81
C VAL A 87 -2.69 14.37 1.62
N ALA A 88 -2.12 13.19 1.33
CA ALA A 88 -0.71 13.07 0.99
C ALA A 88 -0.35 13.86 -0.28
N LEU A 89 -1.21 13.85 -1.31
CA LEU A 89 -0.99 14.63 -2.53
C LEU A 89 -1.07 16.13 -2.27
N GLU A 90 -2.02 16.59 -1.45
CA GLU A 90 -2.13 18.00 -1.04
C GLU A 90 -0.88 18.49 -0.31
N ILE A 91 -0.33 17.68 0.62
CA ILE A 91 0.91 18.01 1.34
C ILE A 91 2.12 18.14 0.40
N LEU A 92 2.13 17.37 -0.69
CA LEU A 92 3.22 17.33 -1.66
C LEU A 92 3.00 18.31 -2.83
N GLU A 93 1.90 19.07 -2.84
CA GLU A 93 1.58 20.01 -3.89
C GLU A 93 2.61 21.15 -3.93
N GLY A 94 2.99 21.58 -5.14
CA GLY A 94 4.00 22.62 -5.35
C GLY A 94 5.45 22.19 -5.12
N ASP A 95 5.71 21.07 -4.45
CA ASP A 95 7.07 20.60 -4.18
C ASP A 95 7.68 19.88 -5.39
N THR A 96 8.75 20.46 -5.94
CA THR A 96 9.44 19.98 -7.14
C THR A 96 10.58 19.00 -6.86
N SER A 97 10.87 18.71 -5.58
CA SER A 97 11.93 17.79 -5.18
C SER A 97 11.70 16.37 -5.73
N GLY A 98 12.80 15.64 -5.93
CA GLY A 98 12.75 14.23 -6.36
C GLY A 98 11.92 13.36 -5.40
N THR A 99 12.09 13.56 -4.09
CA THR A 99 11.34 12.85 -3.04
C THR A 99 9.85 13.13 -3.10
N ALA A 100 9.44 14.39 -3.29
CA ALA A 100 8.02 14.73 -3.42
C ALA A 100 7.41 14.15 -4.69
N LYS A 101 8.11 14.22 -5.83
CA LYS A 101 7.67 13.58 -7.07
C LYS A 101 7.53 12.07 -6.89
N LEU A 102 8.53 11.41 -6.29
CA LEU A 102 8.48 9.97 -6.01
C LEU A 102 7.24 9.61 -5.16
N LEU A 103 7.03 10.30 -4.04
CA LEU A 103 5.87 10.06 -3.16
C LEU A 103 4.53 10.34 -3.87
N ARG A 104 4.45 11.37 -4.72
CA ARG A 104 3.25 11.61 -5.56
C ARG A 104 2.99 10.48 -6.53
N GLY A 105 4.04 9.95 -7.18
CA GLY A 105 3.95 8.77 -8.04
C GLY A 105 3.42 7.56 -7.28
N LEU A 106 3.92 7.31 -6.07
CA LEU A 106 3.44 6.23 -5.19
C LEU A 106 1.99 6.44 -4.74
N ALA A 107 1.60 7.67 -4.40
CA ALA A 107 0.22 8.01 -4.06
C ALA A 107 -0.74 7.75 -5.24
N PHE A 108 -0.33 8.11 -6.46
CA PHE A 108 -1.11 7.83 -7.67
C PHE A 108 -1.25 6.32 -7.94
N ILE A 109 -0.19 5.52 -7.76
CA ILE A 109 -0.30 4.06 -7.82
C ILE A 109 -1.31 3.55 -6.79
N ALA A 110 -1.20 4.02 -5.54
CA ALA A 110 -2.06 3.57 -4.46
C ALA A 110 -3.54 4.00 -4.63
N LEU A 111 -3.80 5.05 -5.40
CA LEU A 111 -5.13 5.50 -5.84
C LEU A 111 -5.62 4.83 -7.14
N GLY A 112 -4.80 4.03 -7.81
CA GLY A 112 -5.10 3.44 -9.13
C GLY A 112 -5.04 4.44 -10.30
N ARG A 113 -4.43 5.61 -10.12
CA ARG A 113 -4.26 6.66 -11.15
C ARG A 113 -2.98 6.44 -11.96
N TYR A 114 -2.86 5.29 -12.60
CA TYR A 114 -1.61 4.81 -13.20
C TYR A 114 -1.03 5.73 -14.28
N ALA A 115 -1.86 6.31 -15.16
CA ALA A 115 -1.38 7.24 -16.18
C ALA A 115 -0.69 8.48 -15.59
N ARG A 116 -1.19 8.98 -14.45
CA ARG A 116 -0.56 10.08 -13.72
C ARG A 116 0.71 9.64 -13.01
N ALA A 117 0.72 8.42 -12.45
CA ALA A 117 1.92 7.86 -11.85
C ALA A 117 3.04 7.74 -12.90
N GLU A 118 2.75 7.15 -14.06
CA GLU A 118 3.70 6.97 -15.16
C GLU A 118 4.32 8.30 -15.60
N ALA A 119 3.50 9.32 -15.85
CA ALA A 119 4.01 10.66 -16.19
C ALA A 119 4.96 11.24 -15.13
N VAL A 120 4.68 11.01 -13.84
CA VAL A 120 5.56 11.45 -12.74
C VAL A 120 6.87 10.66 -12.74
N PHE A 121 6.82 9.34 -12.92
CA PHE A 121 7.99 8.48 -12.93
C PHE A 121 8.88 8.69 -14.16
N ASP A 122 8.29 8.93 -15.33
CA ASP A 122 9.01 9.31 -16.55
C ASP A 122 9.80 10.61 -16.33
N SER A 123 9.20 11.58 -15.63
CA SER A 123 9.89 12.84 -15.28
C SER A 123 11.08 12.65 -14.33
N LEU A 124 11.17 11.50 -13.65
CA LEU A 124 12.28 11.11 -12.79
C LEU A 124 13.30 10.22 -13.52
N GLY A 125 13.06 9.85 -14.79
CA GLY A 125 13.87 8.87 -15.50
C GLY A 125 13.79 7.47 -14.87
N TYR A 126 12.74 7.19 -14.10
CA TYR A 126 12.56 5.96 -13.37
C TYR A 126 11.42 5.15 -14.01
N ARG A 127 11.64 3.87 -14.30
CA ARG A 127 10.52 3.02 -14.74
C ARG A 127 9.73 2.60 -13.53
N PRO A 128 8.43 2.95 -13.44
CA PRO A 128 7.64 2.51 -12.32
C PRO A 128 7.56 0.99 -12.30
N PRO A 129 7.59 0.37 -11.12
CA PRO A 129 7.41 -1.07 -10.95
C PRO A 129 5.94 -1.49 -11.11
N ILE A 130 5.20 -0.82 -12.00
CA ILE A 130 3.82 -1.16 -12.34
C ILE A 130 3.86 -2.33 -13.32
N ARG A 131 3.14 -3.41 -13.00
CA ARG A 131 3.01 -4.56 -13.90
C ARG A 131 2.10 -4.20 -15.05
N GLY A 132 2.69 -3.89 -16.21
CA GLY A 132 2.03 -3.83 -17.51
C GLY A 132 0.70 -3.07 -17.54
N ASN A 133 -0.10 -3.31 -18.58
CA ASN A 133 -1.42 -2.71 -18.67
C ASN A 133 -2.44 -3.57 -17.89
N ARG A 134 -2.79 -3.12 -16.69
CA ARG A 134 -3.77 -3.75 -15.79
C ARG A 134 -5.11 -4.06 -16.48
N GLU A 135 -5.56 -3.18 -17.36
CA GLU A 135 -6.81 -3.37 -18.10
C GLU A 135 -6.73 -4.57 -19.04
N ILE A 136 -5.55 -4.86 -19.62
CA ILE A 136 -5.36 -6.06 -20.45
C ILE A 136 -5.52 -7.33 -19.61
N TYR A 137 -4.98 -7.38 -18.39
CA TYR A 137 -5.11 -8.56 -17.53
C TYR A 137 -6.55 -8.79 -17.05
N ILE A 138 -7.26 -7.71 -16.75
CA ILE A 138 -8.67 -7.75 -16.37
C ILE A 138 -9.52 -8.17 -17.57
N ALA A 139 -9.32 -7.54 -18.74
CA ALA A 139 -10.03 -7.85 -19.98
C ALA A 139 -9.78 -9.30 -20.41
N ALA A 140 -8.54 -9.78 -20.33
CA ALA A 140 -8.22 -11.18 -20.57
C ALA A 140 -9.05 -12.09 -19.66
N SER A 141 -9.16 -11.78 -18.37
CA SER A 141 -9.94 -12.57 -17.40
C SER A 141 -11.43 -12.62 -17.72
N TYR A 142 -11.98 -11.55 -18.31
CA TYR A 142 -13.35 -11.55 -18.81
C TYR A 142 -13.48 -12.41 -20.08
N LEU A 143 -12.52 -12.34 -21.00
CA LEU A 143 -12.56 -13.13 -22.23
C LEU A 143 -12.40 -14.64 -21.96
N LEU A 144 -11.42 -15.00 -21.13
CA LEU A 144 -11.09 -16.36 -20.78
C LEU A 144 -10.83 -16.45 -19.28
N PRO A 145 -11.73 -17.09 -18.49
CA PRO A 145 -11.57 -17.18 -17.05
C PRO A 145 -10.23 -17.78 -16.64
N GLY A 146 -9.51 -17.09 -15.77
CA GLY A 146 -8.18 -17.51 -15.30
C GLY A 146 -7.01 -17.00 -16.14
N SER A 147 -7.23 -16.48 -17.35
CA SER A 147 -6.13 -15.99 -18.19
C SER A 147 -5.39 -14.78 -17.61
N GLY A 148 -6.09 -13.83 -16.96
CA GLY A 148 -5.40 -12.71 -16.29
C GLY A 148 -4.50 -13.17 -15.14
N HIS A 149 -4.85 -14.26 -14.43
CA HIS A 149 -3.95 -14.87 -13.46
C HIS A 149 -2.69 -15.44 -14.10
N LEU A 150 -2.81 -16.06 -15.28
CA LEU A 150 -1.66 -16.57 -16.03
C LEU A 150 -0.74 -15.41 -16.46
N LEU A 151 -1.32 -14.33 -16.98
CA LEU A 151 -0.57 -13.16 -17.44
C LEU A 151 0.20 -12.44 -16.31
N ILE A 152 -0.30 -12.49 -15.07
CA ILE A 152 0.40 -11.94 -13.89
C ILE A 152 1.34 -12.96 -13.20
N GLY A 153 1.57 -14.13 -13.83
CA GLY A 153 2.46 -15.19 -13.35
C GLY A 153 1.89 -16.07 -12.23
N ARG A 154 0.58 -16.03 -11.96
CA ARG A 154 -0.10 -16.83 -10.93
C ARG A 154 -0.75 -18.07 -11.53
N TYR A 155 0.09 -18.98 -12.05
CA TYR A 155 -0.36 -20.14 -12.83
C TYR A 155 -1.35 -21.06 -12.11
N SER A 156 -1.09 -21.38 -10.84
CA SER A 156 -1.98 -22.24 -10.04
C SER A 156 -3.39 -21.64 -9.89
N GLU A 157 -3.47 -20.34 -9.62
CA GLU A 157 -4.75 -19.63 -9.47
C GLU A 157 -5.50 -19.48 -10.80
N GLY A 158 -4.75 -19.29 -11.89
CA GLY A 158 -5.29 -19.28 -13.24
C GLY A 158 -5.92 -20.61 -13.62
N LEU A 159 -5.20 -21.72 -13.40
CA LEU A 159 -5.69 -23.05 -13.71
C LEU A 159 -6.91 -23.44 -12.87
N LYS A 160 -6.91 -23.14 -11.56
CA LYS A 160 -8.08 -23.36 -10.68
C LYS A 160 -9.30 -22.57 -11.16
N THR A 161 -9.10 -21.29 -11.48
CA THR A 161 -10.19 -20.42 -11.95
C THR A 161 -10.74 -20.90 -13.28
N PHE A 162 -9.87 -21.30 -14.22
CA PHE A 162 -10.26 -21.88 -15.49
C PHE A 162 -11.05 -23.17 -15.31
N ALA A 163 -10.55 -24.13 -14.51
CA ALA A 163 -11.22 -25.41 -14.26
C ALA A 163 -12.59 -25.22 -13.59
N ALA A 164 -12.70 -24.35 -12.59
CA ALA A 164 -13.98 -24.07 -11.92
C ALA A 164 -15.01 -23.47 -12.88
N ASN A 165 -14.60 -22.54 -13.73
CA ASN A 165 -15.48 -21.95 -14.74
C ASN A 165 -15.87 -22.96 -15.81
N LEU A 166 -14.93 -23.79 -16.29
CA LEU A 166 -15.20 -24.85 -17.27
C LEU A 166 -16.25 -25.84 -16.74
N LEU A 167 -16.09 -26.30 -15.49
CA LEU A 167 -17.07 -27.17 -14.84
C LEU A 167 -18.43 -26.49 -14.68
N SER A 168 -18.44 -25.19 -14.37
CA SER A 168 -19.67 -24.41 -14.24
C SER A 168 -20.40 -24.25 -15.58
N PHE A 169 -19.66 -23.97 -16.67
CA PHE A 169 -20.23 -23.91 -18.02
C PHE A 169 -20.77 -25.28 -18.45
N ALA A 170 -20.04 -26.37 -18.18
CA ALA A 170 -20.50 -27.71 -18.46
C ALA A 170 -21.79 -28.06 -17.71
N GLY A 171 -21.90 -27.69 -16.43
CA GLY A 171 -23.11 -27.87 -15.63
C GLY A 171 -24.29 -27.08 -16.18
N ALA A 172 -24.10 -25.80 -16.51
CA ALA A 172 -25.15 -24.99 -17.12
C ALA A 172 -25.61 -25.55 -18.48
N TYR A 173 -24.66 -25.97 -19.33
CA TYR A 173 -24.97 -26.60 -20.62
C TYR A 173 -25.74 -27.91 -20.47
N TYR A 174 -25.38 -28.73 -19.48
CA TYR A 174 -26.09 -29.97 -19.16
C TYR A 174 -27.55 -29.71 -18.77
N LEU A 175 -27.80 -28.76 -17.86
CA LEU A 175 -29.15 -28.39 -17.42
C LEU A 175 -29.99 -27.87 -18.60
N LEU A 176 -29.38 -27.03 -19.45
CA LEU A 176 -30.01 -26.51 -20.66
C LEU A 176 -30.43 -27.63 -21.63
N LYS A 177 -29.54 -28.59 -21.91
CA LYS A 177 -29.82 -29.72 -22.82
C LYS A 177 -30.91 -30.66 -22.29
N ARG A 178 -31.09 -30.73 -20.98
CA ARG A 178 -32.14 -31.53 -20.33
C ARG A 178 -33.48 -30.79 -20.18
N GLY A 179 -33.55 -29.52 -20.57
CA GLY A 179 -34.77 -28.70 -20.42
C GLY A 179 -35.06 -28.32 -18.96
N LEU A 180 -34.06 -28.38 -18.07
CA LEU A 180 -34.20 -28.06 -16.65
C LEU A 180 -34.02 -26.54 -16.42
N TYR A 181 -34.94 -25.74 -16.95
CA TYR A 181 -34.79 -24.29 -16.99
C TYR A 181 -34.82 -23.62 -15.61
N TYR A 182 -35.62 -24.11 -14.67
CA TYR A 182 -35.66 -23.57 -13.30
C TYR A 182 -34.35 -23.84 -12.55
N ASP A 183 -33.80 -25.05 -12.66
CA ASP A 183 -32.50 -25.39 -12.09
C ASP A 183 -31.40 -24.54 -12.72
N LEU A 184 -31.44 -24.37 -14.04
CA LEU A 184 -30.51 -23.51 -14.77
C LEU A 184 -30.57 -22.06 -14.28
N LEU A 185 -31.78 -21.52 -14.09
CA LEU A 185 -32.01 -20.16 -13.61
C LEU A 185 -31.38 -19.93 -12.24
N MET A 186 -31.43 -20.93 -11.35
CA MET A 186 -30.79 -20.86 -10.02
C MET A 186 -29.29 -21.12 -10.10
N TYR A 187 -28.87 -22.04 -10.96
CA TYR A 187 -27.48 -22.48 -11.09
C TYR A 187 -26.57 -21.37 -11.61
N VAL A 188 -27.00 -20.65 -12.66
CA VAL A 188 -26.18 -19.63 -13.32
C VAL A 188 -25.70 -18.54 -12.34
N PRO A 189 -26.55 -17.83 -11.59
CA PRO A 189 -26.09 -16.79 -10.68
C PRO A 189 -25.29 -17.33 -9.49
N ILE A 190 -25.68 -18.49 -8.94
CA ILE A 190 -25.08 -19.03 -7.71
C ILE A 190 -23.71 -19.66 -7.98
N VAL A 191 -23.55 -20.33 -9.12
CA VAL A 191 -22.36 -21.12 -9.44
C VAL A 191 -21.55 -20.44 -10.54
N LEU A 192 -22.12 -20.28 -11.73
CA LEU A 192 -21.38 -19.80 -12.90
C LEU A 192 -20.91 -18.36 -12.72
N LEU A 193 -21.80 -17.41 -12.42
CA LEU A 193 -21.44 -16.00 -12.24
C LEU A 193 -20.51 -15.83 -11.03
N ARG A 194 -20.75 -16.56 -9.93
CA ARG A 194 -19.88 -16.54 -8.75
C ARG A 194 -18.43 -16.90 -9.07
N PHE A 195 -18.20 -17.97 -9.83
CA PHE A 195 -16.83 -18.37 -10.20
C PHE A 195 -16.21 -17.45 -11.26
N TYR A 196 -17.02 -16.95 -12.19
CA TYR A 196 -16.59 -16.04 -13.24
C TYR A 196 -16.16 -14.68 -12.66
N GLU A 197 -17.06 -13.99 -11.97
CA GLU A 197 -16.78 -12.69 -11.35
C GLU A 197 -15.74 -12.81 -10.23
N GLY A 198 -15.80 -13.91 -9.46
CA GLY A 198 -14.80 -14.20 -8.43
C GLY A 198 -13.39 -14.34 -8.99
N GLY A 199 -13.24 -14.89 -10.20
CA GLY A 199 -11.96 -14.96 -10.91
C GLY A 199 -11.42 -13.57 -11.25
N VAL A 200 -12.25 -12.72 -11.86
CA VAL A 200 -11.88 -11.34 -12.21
C VAL A 200 -11.55 -10.51 -10.96
N ALA A 201 -12.35 -10.62 -9.90
CA ALA A 201 -12.14 -9.92 -8.65
C ALA A 201 -10.80 -10.32 -7.99
N ARG A 202 -10.42 -11.60 -8.04
CA ARG A 202 -9.11 -12.07 -7.53
C ARG A 202 -7.94 -11.51 -8.33
N VAL A 203 -8.05 -11.38 -9.66
CA VAL A 203 -7.01 -10.73 -10.47
C VAL A 203 -6.85 -9.27 -10.06
N ARG A 204 -7.95 -8.51 -9.91
CA ARG A 204 -7.91 -7.12 -9.44
C ARG A 204 -7.25 -6.99 -8.07
N LYS A 205 -7.58 -7.89 -7.15
CA LYS A 205 -6.99 -7.92 -5.81
C LYS A 205 -5.48 -8.17 -5.87
N HIS A 206 -5.04 -9.19 -6.62
CA HIS A 206 -3.61 -9.50 -6.72
C HIS A 206 -2.81 -8.37 -7.35
N LEU A 207 -3.34 -7.70 -8.38
CA LEU A 207 -2.69 -6.53 -8.96
C LEU A 207 -2.55 -5.41 -7.93
N TYR A 208 -3.60 -5.12 -7.17
CA TYR A 208 -3.54 -4.15 -6.09
C TYR A 208 -2.54 -4.53 -4.99
N ASP A 209 -2.52 -5.80 -4.57
CA ASP A 209 -1.62 -6.29 -3.52
C ASP A 209 -0.15 -6.23 -3.97
N ASP A 210 0.13 -6.54 -5.24
CA ASP A 210 1.46 -6.44 -5.82
C ASP A 210 1.91 -4.97 -5.91
N ASP A 211 1.04 -4.06 -6.40
CA ASP A 211 1.31 -2.61 -6.44
C ASP A 211 1.60 -2.05 -5.04
N MET A 212 0.75 -2.38 -4.06
CA MET A 212 0.90 -1.92 -2.68
C MET A 212 2.14 -2.49 -1.99
N ARG A 213 2.62 -3.67 -2.40
CA ARG A 213 3.90 -4.21 -1.91
C ARG A 213 5.05 -3.30 -2.31
N VAL A 214 5.04 -2.82 -3.56
CA VAL A 214 6.09 -1.93 -4.04
C VAL A 214 5.98 -0.55 -3.40
N VAL A 215 4.76 0.01 -3.34
CA VAL A 215 4.51 1.27 -2.63
C VAL A 215 5.05 1.22 -1.20
N ARG A 216 4.77 0.12 -0.49
CA ARG A 216 5.27 -0.09 0.87
C ARG A 216 6.79 -0.21 0.93
N ALA A 217 7.40 -0.99 0.05
CA ALA A 217 8.86 -1.16 0.05
C ALA A 217 9.58 0.18 -0.19
N LEU A 218 9.11 0.98 -1.14
CA LEU A 218 9.71 2.28 -1.44
C LEU A 218 9.44 3.31 -0.33
N ALA A 219 8.22 3.34 0.22
CA ALA A 219 7.91 4.20 1.36
C ALA A 219 8.74 3.81 2.60
N ASP A 220 8.89 2.51 2.90
CA ASP A 220 9.72 2.01 4.00
C ASP A 220 11.20 2.42 3.79
N SER A 221 11.73 2.34 2.56
CA SER A 221 13.08 2.83 2.21
C SER A 221 13.23 4.32 2.53
N LEU A 222 12.32 5.16 2.01
CA LEU A 222 12.36 6.61 2.23
C LEU A 222 12.26 6.99 3.70
N VAL A 223 11.43 6.28 4.47
CA VAL A 223 11.29 6.55 5.90
C VAL A 223 12.54 6.11 6.66
N SER A 224 13.14 4.97 6.31
CA SER A 224 14.39 4.53 6.94
C SER A 224 15.56 5.47 6.63
N GLU A 225 15.67 5.94 5.39
CA GLU A 225 16.66 6.94 4.98
C GLU A 225 16.39 8.27 5.70
N GLY A 226 15.14 8.73 5.72
CA GLY A 226 14.67 9.99 6.31
C GLY A 226 14.86 10.10 7.84
N VAL A 227 14.88 8.97 8.55
CA VAL A 227 15.14 8.94 9.99
C VAL A 227 16.63 8.75 10.31
N GLY A 228 17.42 8.22 9.37
CA GLY A 228 18.88 8.14 9.47
C GLY A 228 19.61 9.49 9.38
N TRP A 229 18.89 10.60 9.26
CA TRP A 229 19.45 11.96 9.28
C TRP A 229 19.73 12.35 10.74
N ARG A 230 20.77 11.76 11.35
CA ARG A 230 21.56 12.25 12.50
C ARG A 230 22.36 11.10 13.11
#